data_AF-A0A3M1EP13-F1
#
_entry.id   AF-A0A3M1EP13-F1
#
_cell.length_a   1.000
_cell.length_b   1.000
_cell.length_c   1.000
_cell.angle_alpha   90.00
_cell.angle_beta   90.00
_cell.angle_gamma   90.00
#
_symmetry.space_group_name_H-M   'P 1'
#
loop_
_entity.id
_entity.type
_entity.pdbx_description
1 polymer ?
#
loop_
_entity_poly.entity_id
_entity_poly.type
_entity_poly.pdbx_seq_one_letter_code
_entity_poly.pdbx_strand_id
1 'polypeptide(L)'
;PVPPTPTPTPSTNITFLADPLTVNEGQCTTFSWLVTGVKAVYFNDEGVAGDDNGQPVTREECPTQTTTYTLRVVQQNDEEIVKKITIKVNVKPEAPSDLAVDERMQDGFRLTWTDNSTVEKGFRLYNADTRELLKTFGKDAEGGTISGLACGVTVRLYLVAFNDVGESPPSNTVSEATLGCS
;
A
#
# COMPACT_ATOMS: atom_id res chain seq x y z
N PRO A 1 60.88 -21.08 8.25
CA PRO A 1 60.08 -19.96 7.70
C PRO A 1 58.69 -19.96 8.33
N VAL A 2 58.34 -18.91 9.07
CA VAL A 2 56.97 -18.72 9.57
C VAL A 2 56.10 -18.30 8.38
N PRO A 3 54.94 -18.93 8.12
CA PRO A 3 54.00 -18.46 7.11
C PRO A 3 53.60 -17.01 7.39
N PRO A 4 53.47 -16.13 6.38
CA PRO A 4 52.97 -14.78 6.61
C PRO A 4 51.59 -14.87 7.28
N THR A 5 51.44 -14.19 8.42
CA THR A 5 50.13 -14.01 9.07
C THR A 5 49.20 -13.36 8.04
N PRO A 6 47.99 -13.90 7.78
CA PRO A 6 47.04 -13.21 6.92
C PRO A 6 46.78 -11.83 7.50
N THR A 7 47.09 -10.78 6.74
CA THR A 7 46.75 -9.41 7.10
C THR A 7 45.24 -9.34 7.30
N PRO A 8 44.73 -8.80 8.42
CA PRO A 8 43.29 -8.63 8.57
C PRO A 8 42.78 -7.80 7.40
N THR A 9 41.87 -8.37 6.60
CA THR A 9 41.16 -7.62 5.57
C THR A 9 40.49 -6.44 6.26
N PRO A 10 40.70 -5.18 5.83
CA PRO A 10 40.00 -4.05 6.40
C PRO A 10 38.49 -4.31 6.30
N SER A 11 37.81 -4.44 7.44
CA SER A 11 36.36 -4.69 7.44
C SER A 11 35.64 -3.41 7.04
N THR A 12 34.98 -3.42 5.88
CA THR A 12 34.13 -2.31 5.45
C THR A 12 32.95 -2.14 6.42
N ASN A 13 32.89 -1.00 7.11
CA ASN A 13 31.72 -0.63 7.90
C ASN A 13 30.68 -0.02 6.96
N ILE A 14 29.51 -0.64 6.89
CA ILE A 14 28.39 -0.21 6.06
C ILE A 14 27.19 0.01 6.97
N THR A 15 26.78 1.26 7.13
CA THR A 15 25.47 1.61 7.68
C THR A 15 24.54 1.91 6.53
N PHE A 16 23.37 1.26 6.50
CA PHE A 16 22.29 1.57 5.56
C PHE A 16 20.99 1.47 6.33
N LEU A 17 20.28 2.59 6.45
CA LEU A 17 19.07 2.75 7.25
C LEU A 17 18.01 3.46 6.42
N ALA A 18 16.75 3.31 6.83
CA ALA A 18 15.65 4.12 6.35
C ALA A 18 14.65 4.35 7.48
N ASP A 19 14.05 5.54 7.52
CA ASP A 19 13.03 5.89 8.49
C ASP A 19 11.98 6.83 7.87
N PRO A 20 10.67 6.48 7.90
CA PRO A 20 10.10 5.23 8.41
C PRO A 20 10.23 4.05 7.43
N LEU A 21 10.17 2.82 7.95
CA LEU A 21 10.11 1.59 7.12
C LEU A 21 8.71 1.26 6.58
N THR A 22 7.70 2.04 6.98
CA THR A 22 6.32 1.92 6.50
C THR A 22 5.76 3.32 6.28
N VAL A 23 5.19 3.54 5.10
CA VAL A 23 4.59 4.82 4.68
C VAL A 23 3.21 4.55 4.09
N ASN A 24 2.31 5.54 4.10
CA ASN A 24 1.13 5.47 3.22
C ASN A 24 1.51 5.93 1.81
N GLU A 25 0.74 5.52 0.80
CA GLU A 25 0.96 5.91 -0.59
C GLU A 25 1.20 7.43 -0.73
N GLY A 26 2.30 7.79 -1.40
CA GLY A 26 2.70 9.18 -1.64
C GLY A 26 3.43 9.87 -0.47
N GLN A 27 3.59 9.21 0.67
CA GLN A 27 4.48 9.67 1.73
C GLN A 27 5.92 9.21 1.50
N CYS A 28 6.86 9.96 2.07
CA CYS A 28 8.29 9.73 1.86
C CYS A 28 8.95 9.09 3.07
N THR A 29 10.06 8.40 2.81
CA THR A 29 11.01 7.88 3.78
C THR A 29 12.39 8.45 3.48
N THR A 30 13.21 8.65 4.51
CA THR A 30 14.59 9.09 4.33
C THR A 30 15.53 7.90 4.49
N PHE A 31 16.22 7.55 3.41
CA PHE A 31 17.37 6.66 3.47
C PHE A 31 18.59 7.42 3.98
N SER A 32 19.41 6.74 4.76
CA SER A 32 20.74 7.22 5.13
C SER A 32 21.76 6.10 5.03
N TRP A 33 22.94 6.41 4.52
CA TRP A 33 24.05 5.48 4.50
C TRP A 33 25.37 6.13 4.86
N LEU A 34 26.25 5.33 5.45
CA LEU A 34 27.62 5.68 5.76
C LEU A 34 28.51 4.52 5.30
N VAL A 35 29.32 4.76 4.28
CA VAL A 35 30.19 3.77 3.64
C VAL A 35 31.55 4.42 3.37
N THR A 36 32.61 3.88 3.95
CA THR A 36 33.97 4.41 3.82
C THR A 36 34.95 3.38 3.26
N GLY A 37 36.01 3.86 2.60
CA GLY A 37 37.12 3.01 2.15
C GLY A 37 36.79 2.05 1.00
N VAL A 38 35.78 2.38 0.19
CA VAL A 38 35.29 1.55 -0.92
C VAL A 38 35.61 2.17 -2.28
N LYS A 39 35.47 1.37 -3.35
CA LYS A 39 35.71 1.80 -4.73
C LYS A 39 34.52 2.59 -5.29
N ALA A 40 33.30 2.15 -5.03
CA ALA A 40 32.08 2.82 -5.46
C ALA A 40 30.87 2.42 -4.60
N VAL A 41 29.87 3.30 -4.55
CA VAL A 41 28.57 3.03 -3.92
C VAL A 41 27.46 3.35 -4.92
N TYR A 42 26.45 2.51 -4.95
CA TYR A 42 25.28 2.66 -5.79
C TYR A 42 24.01 2.52 -4.96
N PHE A 43 23.10 3.48 -5.09
CA PHE A 43 21.75 3.41 -4.54
C PHE A 43 20.78 3.17 -5.69
N ASN A 44 20.08 2.03 -5.69
CA ASN A 44 19.25 1.58 -6.82
C ASN A 44 19.95 1.71 -8.19
N ASP A 45 21.17 1.18 -8.27
CA ASP A 45 22.05 1.22 -9.45
C ASP A 45 22.55 2.62 -9.88
N GLU A 46 22.10 3.68 -9.22
CA GLU A 46 22.62 5.04 -9.41
C GLU A 46 23.90 5.24 -8.59
N GLY A 47 24.98 5.70 -9.20
CA GLY A 47 26.23 6.00 -8.49
C GLY A 47 26.06 7.17 -7.53
N VAL A 48 26.43 6.97 -6.26
CA VAL A 48 26.27 7.95 -5.18
C VAL A 48 27.54 8.06 -4.33
N ALA A 49 27.65 9.14 -3.54
CA ALA A 49 28.70 9.26 -2.53
C ALA A 49 28.52 8.18 -1.44
N GLY A 50 29.62 7.65 -0.90
CA GLY A 50 29.57 6.64 0.17
C GLY A 50 29.38 7.24 1.57
N ASP A 51 30.06 8.34 1.85
CA ASP A 51 29.94 9.14 3.06
C ASP A 51 30.17 10.64 2.75
N ASP A 52 29.86 11.50 3.72
CA ASP A 52 30.24 12.92 3.70
C ASP A 52 31.12 13.23 4.90
N ASN A 53 32.44 13.05 4.74
CA ASN A 53 33.43 13.30 5.80
C ASN A 53 33.11 12.56 7.11
N GLY A 54 32.72 11.29 7.00
CA GLY A 54 32.28 10.47 8.14
C GLY A 54 30.84 10.75 8.61
N GLN A 55 30.07 11.61 7.93
CA GLN A 55 28.64 11.79 8.15
C GLN A 55 27.81 10.95 7.16
N PRO A 56 26.61 10.50 7.55
CA PRO A 56 25.73 9.78 6.65
C PRO A 56 25.26 10.67 5.49
N VAL A 57 25.28 10.11 4.28
CA VAL A 57 24.59 10.69 3.12
C VAL A 57 23.12 10.31 3.23
N THR A 58 22.22 11.24 2.95
CA THR A 58 20.77 11.02 3.00
C THR A 58 20.11 11.17 1.64
N ARG A 59 19.01 10.45 1.44
CA ARG A 59 18.16 10.56 0.25
C ARG A 59 16.71 10.30 0.61
N GLU A 60 15.83 11.21 0.20
CA GLU A 60 14.40 11.06 0.36
C GLU A 60 13.81 10.28 -0.83
N GLU A 61 12.92 9.34 -0.53
CA GLU A 61 12.24 8.51 -1.52
C GLU A 61 10.76 8.40 -1.15
N CYS A 62 9.87 8.57 -2.13
CA CYS A 62 8.41 8.59 -1.93
C CYS A 62 7.73 7.46 -2.72
N PRO A 63 7.93 6.18 -2.34
CA PRO A 63 7.38 5.05 -3.08
C PRO A 63 5.85 5.04 -3.04
N THR A 64 5.22 4.71 -4.17
CA THR A 64 3.76 4.53 -4.27
C THR A 64 3.33 3.08 -4.05
N GLN A 65 4.27 2.14 -4.11
CA GLN A 65 4.06 0.71 -3.87
C GLN A 65 5.19 0.15 -3.02
N THR A 66 4.94 -0.97 -2.33
CA THR A 66 5.97 -1.64 -1.53
C THR A 66 7.19 -1.95 -2.40
N THR A 67 8.31 -1.31 -2.08
CA THR A 67 9.51 -1.30 -2.92
C THR A 67 10.73 -1.70 -2.10
N THR A 68 11.59 -2.54 -2.66
CA THR A 68 12.88 -2.88 -2.09
C THR A 68 13.97 -2.01 -2.71
N TYR A 69 14.61 -1.20 -1.87
CA TYR A 69 15.75 -0.37 -2.23
C TYR A 69 17.05 -1.08 -1.95
N THR A 70 18.04 -0.86 -2.80
CA THR A 70 19.35 -1.53 -2.72
C THR A 70 20.47 -0.52 -2.58
N LEU A 71 21.38 -0.79 -1.63
CA LEU A 71 22.68 -0.14 -1.56
C LEU A 71 23.74 -1.17 -1.96
N ARG A 72 24.32 -1.02 -3.15
CA ARG A 72 25.39 -1.87 -3.68
C ARG A 72 26.73 -1.17 -3.49
N VAL A 73 27.64 -1.83 -2.81
CA VAL A 73 28.95 -1.30 -2.43
C VAL A 73 30.02 -2.14 -3.11
N VAL A 74 30.84 -1.51 -3.94
CA VAL A 74 31.98 -2.15 -4.63
C VAL A 74 33.23 -1.87 -3.80
N GLN A 75 33.86 -2.93 -3.29
CA GLN A 75 35.08 -2.83 -2.50
C GLN A 75 36.31 -2.61 -3.39
N GLN A 76 37.47 -2.30 -2.78
CA GLN A 76 38.74 -2.07 -3.48
C GLN A 76 39.23 -3.30 -4.26
N ASN A 77 38.85 -4.50 -3.83
CA ASN A 77 39.15 -5.78 -4.47
C ASN A 77 38.09 -6.20 -5.51
N ASP A 78 37.20 -5.29 -5.92
CA ASP A 78 36.07 -5.52 -6.82
C ASP A 78 34.97 -6.47 -6.29
N GLU A 79 35.06 -6.89 -5.03
CA GLU A 79 33.98 -7.64 -4.38
C GLU A 79 32.79 -6.72 -4.06
N GLU A 80 31.58 -7.19 -4.31
CA GLU A 80 30.36 -6.41 -4.10
C GLU A 80 29.59 -6.86 -2.86
N ILE A 81 29.20 -5.89 -2.03
CA ILE A 81 28.29 -6.09 -0.91
C ILE A 81 26.98 -5.38 -1.23
N VAL A 82 25.86 -6.12 -1.18
CA VAL A 82 24.53 -5.54 -1.39
C VAL A 82 23.76 -5.55 -0.07
N LYS A 83 23.29 -4.37 0.35
CA LYS A 83 22.30 -4.21 1.42
C LYS A 83 20.95 -3.89 0.80
N LYS A 84 19.88 -4.38 1.42
CA LYS A 84 18.51 -4.18 0.96
C LYS A 84 17.64 -3.71 2.11
N ILE A 85 16.78 -2.74 1.84
CA ILE A 85 15.74 -2.29 2.75
C ILE A 85 14.44 -2.28 1.96
N THR A 86 13.40 -2.92 2.49
CA THR A 86 12.05 -2.87 1.92
C THR A 86 11.23 -1.84 2.65
N ILE A 87 10.70 -0.88 1.91
CA ILE A 87 9.74 0.10 2.42
C ILE A 87 8.35 -0.42 2.11
N LYS A 88 7.59 -0.71 3.17
CA LYS A 88 6.19 -1.10 3.03
C LYS A 88 5.35 0.13 2.74
N VAL A 89 4.51 0.05 1.72
CA VAL A 89 3.56 1.11 1.39
C VAL A 89 2.15 0.62 1.66
N ASN A 90 1.45 1.28 2.58
CA ASN A 90 0.03 1.05 2.80
C ASN A 90 -0.75 1.84 1.75
N VAL A 91 -1.54 1.13 0.95
CA VAL A 91 -2.39 1.72 -0.10
C VAL A 91 -3.85 1.67 0.31
N LYS A 92 -4.67 2.55 -0.27
CA LYS A 92 -6.12 2.40 -0.20
C LYS A 92 -6.55 1.14 -0.97
N PRO A 93 -7.72 0.55 -0.63
CA PRO A 93 -8.23 -0.59 -1.37
C PRO A 93 -8.54 -0.26 -2.84
N GLU A 94 -8.54 -1.29 -3.67
CA GLU A 94 -9.09 -1.21 -5.02
C GLU A 94 -10.62 -1.14 -4.95
N ALA A 95 -11.22 -0.40 -5.88
CA ALA A 95 -12.66 -0.21 -5.90
C ALA A 95 -13.39 -1.52 -6.23
N PRO A 96 -14.46 -1.88 -5.50
CA PRO A 96 -15.32 -2.98 -5.91
C PRO A 96 -15.98 -2.66 -7.24
N SER A 97 -16.39 -3.71 -7.96
CA SER A 97 -17.06 -3.58 -9.26
C SER A 97 -18.32 -4.44 -9.33
N ASP A 98 -19.08 -4.32 -10.42
CA ASP A 98 -20.28 -5.12 -10.69
C ASP A 98 -21.32 -5.13 -9.57
N LEU A 99 -21.47 -4.00 -8.83
CA LEU A 99 -22.54 -3.85 -7.86
C LEU A 99 -23.88 -4.05 -8.56
N ALA A 100 -24.71 -4.94 -8.03
CA ALA A 100 -26.02 -5.29 -8.58
C ALA A 100 -27.04 -5.59 -7.46
N VAL A 101 -28.33 -5.41 -7.80
CA VAL A 101 -29.46 -5.87 -6.98
C VAL A 101 -29.85 -7.27 -7.45
N ASP A 102 -29.65 -8.26 -6.58
CA ASP A 102 -30.00 -9.66 -6.80
C ASP A 102 -31.49 -9.91 -6.47
N GLU A 103 -31.97 -9.30 -5.38
CA GLU A 103 -33.37 -9.43 -4.95
C GLU A 103 -33.90 -8.11 -4.36
N ARG A 104 -35.14 -7.76 -4.70
CA ARG A 104 -35.85 -6.60 -4.15
C ARG A 104 -36.72 -7.04 -2.98
N MET A 105 -36.67 -6.29 -1.88
CA MET A 105 -37.54 -6.46 -0.71
C MET A 105 -38.39 -5.20 -0.51
N GLN A 106 -39.39 -5.28 0.37
CA GLN A 106 -40.24 -4.13 0.69
C GLN A 106 -39.48 -2.99 1.37
N ASP A 107 -38.49 -3.30 2.20
CA ASP A 107 -37.69 -2.32 2.94
C ASP A 107 -36.20 -2.35 2.56
N GLY A 108 -35.83 -2.94 1.41
CA GLY A 108 -34.42 -3.13 1.11
C GLY A 108 -34.10 -3.96 -0.13
N PHE A 109 -32.85 -4.43 -0.18
CA PHE A 109 -32.27 -5.19 -1.30
C PHE A 109 -31.30 -6.26 -0.82
N ARG A 110 -31.25 -7.39 -1.54
CA ARG A 110 -30.09 -8.28 -1.56
C ARG A 110 -29.16 -7.82 -2.68
N LEU A 111 -27.90 -7.58 -2.34
CA LEU A 111 -26.89 -7.03 -3.22
C LEU A 111 -25.78 -8.06 -3.48
N THR A 112 -25.19 -7.97 -4.65
CA THR A 112 -23.97 -8.69 -5.05
C THR A 112 -22.96 -7.70 -5.65
N TRP A 113 -21.67 -8.01 -5.56
CA TRP A 113 -20.58 -7.24 -6.18
C TRP A 113 -19.32 -8.10 -6.31
N THR A 114 -18.38 -7.64 -7.13
CA THR A 114 -17.04 -8.22 -7.27
C THR A 114 -16.07 -7.50 -6.32
N ASP A 115 -15.40 -8.28 -5.47
CA ASP A 115 -14.26 -7.80 -4.69
C ASP A 115 -12.99 -7.79 -5.54
N ASN A 116 -12.35 -6.62 -5.63
CA ASN A 116 -11.10 -6.42 -6.35
C ASN A 116 -9.91 -6.18 -5.40
N SER A 117 -10.16 -6.05 -4.10
CA SER A 117 -9.09 -5.72 -3.15
C SER A 117 -8.65 -6.95 -2.35
N THR A 118 -7.42 -6.89 -1.86
CA THR A 118 -6.88 -7.86 -0.89
C THR A 118 -6.48 -7.20 0.43
N VAL A 119 -6.57 -5.86 0.50
CA VAL A 119 -6.08 -5.01 1.59
C VAL A 119 -7.21 -4.24 2.29
N GLU A 120 -8.45 -4.47 1.89
CA GLU A 120 -9.66 -3.97 2.51
C GLU A 120 -9.93 -4.67 3.84
N LYS A 121 -10.57 -3.93 4.75
CA LYS A 121 -11.19 -4.45 5.98
C LYS A 121 -12.68 -4.70 5.80
N GLY A 122 -13.25 -4.22 4.70
CA GLY A 122 -14.64 -4.40 4.33
C GLY A 122 -15.12 -3.37 3.32
N PHE A 123 -16.44 -3.26 3.20
CA PHE A 123 -17.12 -2.42 2.22
C PHE A 123 -18.13 -1.50 2.87
N ARG A 124 -18.35 -0.32 2.28
CA ARG A 124 -19.35 0.65 2.72
C ARG A 124 -20.30 0.97 1.57
N LEU A 125 -21.59 0.80 1.84
CA LEU A 125 -22.69 1.11 0.92
C LEU A 125 -23.21 2.51 1.20
N TYR A 126 -23.25 3.32 0.15
CA TYR A 126 -23.71 4.70 0.23
C TYR A 126 -24.94 4.93 -0.64
N ASN A 127 -25.79 5.85 -0.18
CA ASN A 127 -26.73 6.51 -1.07
C ASN A 127 -25.95 7.44 -2.03
N ALA A 128 -26.08 7.22 -3.33
CA ALA A 128 -25.31 7.94 -4.34
C ALA A 128 -25.68 9.43 -4.45
N ASP A 129 -26.92 9.78 -4.08
CA ASP A 129 -27.42 11.16 -4.18
C ASP A 129 -27.08 11.96 -2.91
N THR A 130 -27.19 11.35 -1.72
CA THR A 130 -26.97 12.05 -0.44
C THR A 130 -25.58 11.83 0.16
N ARG A 131 -24.83 10.82 -0.30
CA ARG A 131 -23.57 10.32 0.30
C ARG A 131 -23.72 9.83 1.75
N GLU A 132 -24.95 9.52 2.16
CA GLU A 132 -25.20 8.90 3.45
C GLU A 132 -24.69 7.46 3.45
N LEU A 133 -23.95 7.09 4.51
CA LEU A 133 -23.55 5.70 4.76
C LEU A 133 -24.78 4.90 5.19
N LEU A 134 -25.18 3.94 4.37
CA LEU A 134 -26.34 3.09 4.63
C LEU A 134 -25.95 1.83 5.40
N LYS A 135 -24.82 1.20 5.03
CA LYS A 135 -24.37 -0.05 5.66
C LYS A 135 -22.88 -0.32 5.45
N THR A 136 -22.30 -1.08 6.37
CA THR A 136 -20.95 -1.62 6.28
C THR A 136 -21.01 -3.15 6.19
N PHE A 137 -20.27 -3.74 5.26
CA PHE A 137 -20.07 -5.17 5.10
C PHE A 137 -18.64 -5.56 5.52
N GLY A 138 -18.45 -6.84 5.85
CA GLY A 138 -17.15 -7.37 6.30
C GLY A 138 -16.13 -7.50 5.16
N LYS A 139 -14.89 -7.82 5.55
CA LYS A 139 -13.80 -8.17 4.64
C LYS A 139 -14.18 -9.34 3.72
N ASP A 140 -13.67 -9.34 2.49
CA ASP A 140 -13.85 -10.39 1.48
C ASP A 140 -15.33 -10.71 1.15
N ALA A 141 -16.27 -9.83 1.51
CA ALA A 141 -17.68 -10.01 1.19
C ALA A 141 -17.93 -9.71 -0.29
N GLU A 142 -18.67 -10.58 -0.98
CA GLU A 142 -19.09 -10.43 -2.38
C GLU A 142 -20.61 -10.20 -2.51
N GLY A 143 -21.28 -9.98 -1.38
CA GLY A 143 -22.73 -9.78 -1.32
C GLY A 143 -23.21 -9.44 0.09
N GLY A 144 -24.43 -8.93 0.17
CA GLY A 144 -25.02 -8.52 1.45
C GLY A 144 -26.41 -7.95 1.33
N THR A 145 -27.08 -7.81 2.47
CA THR A 145 -28.46 -7.32 2.54
C THR A 145 -28.52 -5.95 3.20
N ILE A 146 -29.21 -5.00 2.57
CA ILE A 146 -29.64 -3.73 3.16
C ILE A 146 -31.13 -3.79 3.46
N SER A 147 -31.53 -3.26 4.62
CA SER A 147 -32.91 -3.18 5.12
C SER A 147 -33.14 -1.81 5.75
N GLY A 148 -34.38 -1.47 6.10
CA GLY A 148 -34.72 -0.18 6.70
C GLY A 148 -34.86 0.98 5.71
N LEU A 149 -34.93 0.70 4.41
CA LEU A 149 -35.30 1.67 3.37
C LEU A 149 -36.83 1.81 3.32
N ALA A 150 -37.32 2.98 2.87
CA ALA A 150 -38.74 3.18 2.66
C ALA A 150 -39.26 2.31 1.48
N CYS A 151 -40.47 1.77 1.60
CA CYS A 151 -41.13 1.00 0.54
C CYS A 151 -41.56 1.88 -0.63
N GLY A 152 -41.51 1.33 -1.85
CA GLY A 152 -41.87 2.00 -3.10
C GLY A 152 -40.96 3.17 -3.49
N VAL A 153 -39.77 3.31 -2.89
CA VAL A 153 -38.84 4.42 -3.14
C VAL A 153 -37.69 3.95 -4.02
N THR A 154 -37.35 4.76 -5.04
CA THR A 154 -36.14 4.56 -5.84
C THR A 154 -34.93 5.11 -5.11
N VAL A 155 -33.88 4.30 -5.00
CA VAL A 155 -32.62 4.67 -4.37
C VAL A 155 -31.48 4.39 -5.33
N ARG A 156 -30.50 5.30 -5.38
CA ARG A 156 -29.24 5.10 -6.09
C ARG A 156 -28.16 4.71 -5.10
N LEU A 157 -27.40 3.66 -5.39
CA LEU A 157 -26.42 3.08 -4.48
C LEU A 157 -25.06 2.93 -5.18
N TYR A 158 -23.97 3.18 -4.44
CA TYR A 158 -22.63 2.74 -4.81
C TYR A 158 -21.92 2.12 -3.61
N LEU A 159 -20.89 1.33 -3.87
CA LEU A 159 -20.07 0.67 -2.87
C LEU A 159 -18.62 1.19 -2.94
N VAL A 160 -17.95 1.28 -1.80
CA VAL A 160 -16.49 1.47 -1.71
C VAL A 160 -15.89 0.38 -0.83
N ALA A 161 -14.67 -0.03 -1.11
CA ALA A 161 -13.85 -0.82 -0.19
C ALA A 161 -13.10 0.14 0.74
N PHE A 162 -12.81 -0.25 1.99
CA PHE A 162 -12.09 0.61 2.94
C PHE A 162 -11.06 -0.15 3.77
N ASN A 163 -10.00 0.54 4.18
CA ASN A 163 -9.05 0.10 5.21
C ASN A 163 -8.63 1.29 6.09
N ASP A 164 -7.56 1.13 6.88
CA ASP A 164 -7.08 2.21 7.78
C ASP A 164 -6.47 3.41 7.03
N VAL A 165 -6.05 3.22 5.77
CA VAL A 165 -5.52 4.29 4.91
C VAL A 165 -6.67 5.12 4.34
N GLY A 166 -7.80 4.49 4.02
CA GLY A 166 -9.02 5.16 3.60
C GLY A 166 -9.90 4.32 2.69
N GLU A 167 -10.80 5.01 1.99
CA GLU A 167 -11.74 4.41 1.05
C GLU A 167 -11.21 4.42 -0.38
N SER A 168 -11.54 3.37 -1.13
CA SER A 168 -11.34 3.29 -2.57
C SER A 168 -12.18 4.34 -3.32
N PRO A 169 -11.94 4.56 -4.62
CA PRO A 169 -12.96 5.10 -5.50
C PRO A 169 -14.27 4.28 -5.45
N PRO A 170 -15.42 4.85 -5.84
CA PRO A 170 -16.69 4.14 -5.85
C PRO A 170 -16.76 3.08 -6.96
N SER A 171 -17.57 2.05 -6.74
CA SER A 171 -18.03 1.12 -7.77
C SER A 171 -18.91 1.82 -8.82
N ASN A 172 -19.44 1.03 -9.76
CA ASN A 172 -20.62 1.43 -10.52
C ASN A 172 -21.79 1.79 -9.59
N THR A 173 -22.66 2.70 -10.06
CA THR A 173 -23.90 3.05 -9.35
C THR A 173 -25.05 2.18 -9.85
N VAL A 174 -25.85 1.64 -8.95
CA VAL A 174 -27.13 1.00 -9.26
C VAL A 174 -28.30 1.91 -8.88
N SER A 175 -29.42 1.82 -9.59
CA SER A 175 -30.62 2.63 -9.34
C SER A 175 -31.83 1.73 -9.36
N GLU A 176 -32.41 1.44 -8.19
CA GLU A 176 -33.49 0.46 -8.06
C GLU A 176 -34.53 0.92 -7.05
N ALA A 177 -35.78 0.47 -7.21
CA ALA A 177 -36.87 0.77 -6.28
C ALA A 177 -37.11 -0.37 -5.31
N THR A 178 -37.38 -0.11 -4.03
CA THR A 178 -37.92 -1.14 -3.12
C THR A 178 -39.29 -1.63 -3.60
N LEU A 179 -39.77 -2.77 -3.09
CA LEU A 179 -41.14 -3.21 -3.39
C LEU A 179 -42.16 -2.24 -2.77
N GLY A 180 -43.37 -2.22 -3.31
CA GLY A 180 -44.45 -1.37 -2.82
C GLY A 180 -44.88 -1.70 -1.39
N CYS A 181 -45.45 -0.71 -0.70
CA CYS A 181 -46.03 -0.89 0.63
C CYS A 181 -47.27 -1.79 0.56
N SER A 182 -47.43 -2.69 1.53
CA SER A 182 -48.53 -3.66 1.64
C SER A 182 -49.30 -3.46 2.93
#